data_AF-A0A523WIP5-F1
#
_entry.id   AF-A0A523WIP5-F1
#
_cell.length_a   1.000
_cell.length_b   1.000
_cell.length_c   1.000
_cell.angle_alpha   90.00
_cell.angle_beta   90.00
_cell.angle_gamma   90.00
#
_symmetry.space_group_name_H-M   'P 1'
#
loop_
_entity.id
_entity.type
_entity.pdbx_description
1 polymer ?
#
loop_
_entity_poly.entity_id
_entity_poly.type
_entity_poly.pdbx_seq_one_letter_code
_entity_poly.pdbx_strand_id
1 'polypeptide(L)'
;IEQPCLTLEECLVIREHTRLPMVLDEIIKGVGSLMRAYNHRAMDVVNIKISRVGGMTKAKQIRDLCETLGIAMTIEDSWGGDITTATIAHLVGSTRSEFYFTSTDFNSYNDVRLAEDAPRRIKGRLSVPCGPGLGINVDEKILGEPVLTIR
;
A
#
# COMPACT_ATOMS: atom_id res chain seq x y z
N ILE A 1 -3.60 4.85 -16.27
CA ILE A 1 -3.53 6.19 -15.63
C ILE A 1 -3.84 6.04 -14.15
N GLU A 2 -3.22 6.83 -13.29
CA GLU A 2 -3.41 6.75 -11.84
C GLU A 2 -3.88 8.11 -11.32
N GLN A 3 -4.94 8.11 -10.51
CA GLN A 3 -5.50 9.27 -9.81
C GLN A 3 -5.36 10.61 -10.57
N PRO A 4 -5.96 10.76 -11.76
CA PRO A 4 -5.73 11.94 -12.61
C PRO A 4 -6.34 13.23 -12.04
N CYS A 5 -7.24 13.12 -11.07
CA CYS A 5 -7.96 14.25 -10.48
C CYS A 5 -8.11 14.08 -8.96
N LEU A 6 -8.46 15.18 -8.28
CA LEU A 6 -8.50 15.23 -6.82
C LEU A 6 -9.73 14.52 -6.24
N THR A 7 -10.86 14.58 -6.94
CA THR A 7 -12.13 14.01 -6.50
C THR A 7 -12.52 12.78 -7.33
N LEU A 8 -13.42 11.96 -6.78
CA LEU A 8 -13.97 10.83 -7.52
C LEU A 8 -14.75 11.31 -8.74
N GLU A 9 -15.52 12.39 -8.58
CA GLU A 9 -16.37 12.98 -9.60
C GLU A 9 -15.55 13.45 -10.81
N GLU A 10 -14.44 14.15 -10.57
CA GLU A 10 -13.54 14.55 -11.65
C GLU A 10 -12.86 13.34 -12.31
N CYS A 11 -12.48 12.32 -11.52
CA CYS A 11 -11.95 11.08 -12.06
C CYS A 11 -12.96 10.35 -12.96
N LEU A 12 -14.25 10.41 -12.64
CA LEU A 12 -15.32 9.81 -13.45
C LEU A 12 -15.45 10.51 -14.81
N VAL A 13 -15.29 11.84 -14.87
CA VAL A 13 -15.25 12.57 -16.15
C VAL A 13 -14.12 12.01 -17.03
N ILE A 14 -12.92 11.80 -16.46
CA ILE A 14 -11.80 11.21 -17.21
C ILE A 14 -12.10 9.77 -17.62
N ARG A 15 -12.70 8.96 -16.73
CA ARG A 15 -13.06 7.56 -16.99
C ARG A 15 -13.98 7.41 -18.20
N GLU A 16 -14.91 8.34 -18.42
CA GLU A 16 -15.81 8.34 -19.57
C GLU A 16 -15.10 8.68 -20.90
N HIS A 17 -13.96 9.37 -20.84
CA HIS A 17 -13.25 9.91 -22.00
C HIS A 17 -11.93 9.17 -22.32
N THR A 18 -11.61 8.11 -21.59
CA THR A 18 -10.40 7.30 -21.80
C THR A 18 -10.71 5.81 -21.88
N ARG A 19 -9.87 5.08 -22.64
CA ARG A 19 -9.90 3.61 -22.68
C ARG A 19 -8.73 2.98 -21.92
N LEU A 20 -7.85 3.79 -21.35
CA LEU A 20 -6.71 3.29 -20.58
C LEU A 20 -7.20 2.75 -19.23
N PRO A 21 -6.61 1.65 -18.73
CA PRO A 21 -6.87 1.18 -17.37
C PRO A 21 -6.61 2.27 -16.34
N MET A 22 -7.42 2.30 -15.29
CA MET A 22 -7.43 3.35 -14.28
C MET A 22 -7.15 2.77 -12.90
N VAL A 23 -6.16 3.36 -12.22
CA VAL A 23 -5.84 3.12 -10.81
C VAL A 23 -6.41 4.28 -9.98
N LEU A 24 -7.16 3.97 -8.93
CA LEU A 24 -7.55 4.97 -7.93
C LEU A 24 -6.70 4.81 -6.67
N ASP A 25 -6.23 5.94 -6.14
CA ASP A 25 -5.29 6.02 -5.02
C ASP A 25 -5.84 6.96 -3.92
N GLU A 26 -5.49 8.25 -3.91
CA GLU A 26 -5.68 9.14 -2.75
C GLU A 26 -7.15 9.30 -2.32
N ILE A 27 -8.10 9.04 -3.21
CA ILE A 27 -9.54 9.11 -2.93
C ILE A 27 -10.06 7.89 -2.18
N ILE A 28 -9.33 6.77 -2.20
CA ILE A 28 -9.67 5.55 -1.46
C ILE A 28 -9.09 5.66 -0.05
N LYS A 29 -9.95 6.01 0.91
CA LYS A 29 -9.61 6.21 2.33
C LYS A 29 -10.12 5.09 3.23
N GLY A 30 -10.84 4.12 2.67
CA GLY A 30 -11.50 3.06 3.41
C GLY A 30 -12.50 2.27 2.56
N VAL A 31 -13.22 1.37 3.21
CA VAL A 31 -14.26 0.54 2.58
C VAL A 31 -15.36 1.38 1.93
N GLY A 32 -15.80 2.46 2.59
CA GLY A 32 -16.87 3.32 2.05
C GLY A 32 -16.50 3.99 0.71
N SER A 33 -15.30 4.57 0.62
CA SER A 33 -14.80 5.15 -0.64
C SER A 33 -14.55 4.10 -1.71
N LEU A 34 -14.07 2.91 -1.33
CA LEU A 34 -13.89 1.79 -2.26
C LEU A 34 -15.23 1.36 -2.87
N MET A 35 -16.24 1.11 -2.05
CA MET A 35 -17.56 0.69 -2.51
C MET A 35 -18.22 1.75 -3.40
N ARG A 36 -18.06 3.04 -3.05
CA ARG A 36 -18.52 4.13 -3.89
C ARG A 36 -17.86 4.09 -5.27
N ALA A 37 -16.53 4.02 -5.32
CA ALA A 37 -15.78 3.95 -6.58
C ALA A 37 -16.13 2.71 -7.42
N TYR A 38 -16.27 1.55 -6.76
CA TYR A 38 -16.67 0.29 -7.40
C TYR A 38 -18.06 0.39 -8.05
N ASN A 39 -19.04 0.94 -7.33
CA ASN A 39 -20.41 1.10 -7.85
C ASN A 39 -20.47 2.01 -9.09
N HIS A 40 -19.56 2.96 -9.21
CA HIS A 40 -19.42 3.81 -10.41
C HIS A 40 -18.50 3.22 -11.48
N ARG A 41 -17.94 2.02 -11.29
CA ARG A 41 -16.96 1.39 -12.21
C ARG A 41 -15.76 2.31 -12.49
N ALA A 42 -15.32 3.02 -11.45
CA ALA A 42 -14.36 4.12 -11.56
C ALA A 42 -12.91 3.66 -11.75
N MET A 43 -12.61 2.39 -11.51
CA MET A 43 -11.24 1.85 -11.52
C MET A 43 -11.18 0.41 -12.00
N ASP A 44 -10.01 0.02 -12.47
CA ASP A 44 -9.63 -1.36 -12.77
C ASP A 44 -8.67 -1.93 -11.71
N VAL A 45 -7.92 -1.04 -11.04
CA VAL A 45 -7.00 -1.34 -9.93
C VAL A 45 -7.20 -0.31 -8.83
N VAL A 46 -6.96 -0.70 -7.58
CA VAL A 46 -6.91 0.24 -6.45
C VAL A 46 -5.53 0.24 -5.79
N ASN A 47 -5.04 1.43 -5.42
CA ASN A 47 -3.85 1.58 -4.60
C ASN A 47 -4.26 1.65 -3.11
N ILE A 48 -3.78 0.70 -2.31
CA ILE A 48 -4.03 0.65 -0.87
C ILE A 48 -2.79 1.18 -0.16
N LYS A 49 -2.90 2.41 0.36
CA LYS A 49 -1.91 3.02 1.26
C LYS A 49 -2.22 2.67 2.72
N ILE A 50 -1.40 1.83 3.33
CA ILE A 50 -1.66 1.26 4.67
C ILE A 50 -1.89 2.34 5.73
N SER A 51 -1.00 3.33 5.85
CA SER A 51 -1.18 4.44 6.80
C SER A 51 -2.44 5.27 6.53
N ARG A 52 -2.75 5.53 5.25
CA ARG A 52 -3.88 6.38 4.83
C ARG A 52 -5.23 5.77 5.16
N VAL A 53 -5.35 4.45 5.04
CA VAL A 53 -6.59 3.74 5.40
C VAL A 53 -6.68 3.44 6.89
N GLY A 54 -5.68 3.81 7.69
CA GLY A 54 -5.68 3.68 9.14
C GLY A 54 -5.10 2.36 9.66
N GLY A 55 -4.07 1.83 8.99
CA GLY A 55 -3.26 0.72 9.47
C GLY A 55 -3.66 -0.65 8.92
N MET A 56 -2.92 -1.67 9.38
CA MET A 56 -2.94 -3.03 8.81
C MET A 56 -4.32 -3.69 8.84
N THR A 57 -5.08 -3.54 9.93
CA THR A 57 -6.40 -4.15 10.06
C THR A 57 -7.37 -3.62 9.00
N LYS A 58 -7.40 -2.30 8.79
CA LYS A 58 -8.27 -1.68 7.79
C LYS A 58 -7.78 -1.96 6.38
N ALA A 59 -6.47 -1.93 6.15
CA ALA A 59 -5.88 -2.31 4.88
C ALA A 59 -6.21 -3.76 4.49
N LYS A 60 -6.15 -4.70 5.45
CA LYS A 60 -6.60 -6.09 5.26
C LYS A 60 -8.08 -6.16 4.89
N GLN A 61 -8.96 -5.43 5.56
CA GLN A 61 -10.40 -5.44 5.23
C GLN A 61 -10.66 -4.96 3.80
N ILE A 62 -9.98 -3.90 3.36
CA ILE A 62 -10.08 -3.40 1.99
C ILE A 62 -9.54 -4.44 1.01
N ARG A 63 -8.39 -5.04 1.32
CA ARG A 63 -7.78 -6.09 0.50
C ARG A 63 -8.71 -7.29 0.32
N ASP A 64 -9.24 -7.84 1.42
CA ASP A 64 -10.16 -9.00 1.39
C ASP A 64 -11.41 -8.70 0.54
N LEU A 65 -11.92 -7.47 0.64
CA LEU A 65 -13.04 -7.00 -0.16
C LEU A 65 -12.68 -6.87 -1.65
N CYS A 66 -11.49 -6.36 -1.98
CA CYS A 66 -11.03 -6.30 -3.36
C CYS A 66 -10.89 -7.68 -3.99
N GLU A 67 -10.31 -8.66 -3.28
CA GLU A 67 -10.24 -10.05 -3.74
C GLU A 67 -11.64 -10.63 -4.00
N THR A 68 -12.62 -10.29 -3.15
CA THR A 68 -14.02 -10.74 -3.31
C THR A 68 -14.70 -10.08 -4.52
N LEU A 69 -14.42 -8.79 -4.76
CA LEU A 69 -15.00 -8.02 -5.86
C LEU A 69 -14.26 -8.21 -7.19
N GLY A 70 -13.15 -8.95 -7.20
CA GLY A 70 -12.33 -9.17 -8.40
C GLY A 70 -11.51 -7.95 -8.82
N ILE A 71 -11.12 -7.09 -7.87
CA ILE A 71 -10.36 -5.86 -8.11
C ILE A 71 -8.89 -6.12 -7.81
N ALA A 72 -8.01 -5.87 -8.77
CA ALA A 72 -6.57 -5.95 -8.55
C ALA A 72 -6.07 -4.76 -7.71
N MET A 73 -4.94 -4.94 -7.03
CA MET A 73 -4.44 -4.00 -6.04
C MET A 73 -2.97 -3.68 -6.24
N THR A 74 -2.64 -2.40 -6.14
CA THR A 74 -1.32 -1.94 -5.70
C THR A 74 -1.34 -1.86 -4.18
N ILE A 75 -0.32 -2.41 -3.51
CA ILE A 75 -0.21 -2.40 -2.05
C ILE A 75 1.05 -1.67 -1.65
N GLU A 76 0.89 -0.54 -0.97
CA GLU A 76 2.01 0.32 -0.57
C GLU A 76 1.64 1.27 0.60
N ASP A 77 2.34 2.39 0.71
CA ASP A 77 2.11 3.47 1.66
C ASP A 77 2.48 4.80 0.97
N SER A 78 2.30 5.94 1.64
CA SER A 78 2.66 7.26 1.09
C SER A 78 4.17 7.46 1.02
N TRP A 79 4.88 6.90 2.00
CA TRP A 79 6.34 6.84 2.07
C TRP A 79 6.73 5.84 3.16
N GLY A 80 8.03 5.60 3.35
CA GLY A 80 8.49 4.85 4.51
C GLY A 80 9.92 4.35 4.42
N GLY A 81 10.32 3.58 5.42
CA GLY A 81 11.61 2.93 5.50
C GLY A 81 11.49 1.41 5.61
N ASP A 82 12.42 0.79 6.33
CA ASP A 82 12.48 -0.65 6.53
C ASP A 82 11.24 -1.22 7.21
N ILE A 83 10.72 -0.53 8.23
CA ILE A 83 9.49 -0.92 8.95
C ILE A 83 8.28 -0.92 8.01
N THR A 84 8.11 0.14 7.23
CA THR A 84 7.01 0.25 6.26
C THR A 84 7.14 -0.81 5.17
N THR A 85 8.34 -1.04 4.65
CA THR A 85 8.57 -2.03 3.60
C THR A 85 8.28 -3.45 4.08
N ALA A 86 8.69 -3.80 5.31
CA ALA A 86 8.31 -5.07 5.93
C ALA A 86 6.78 -5.19 6.11
N THR A 87 6.12 -4.12 6.53
CA THR A 87 4.65 -4.08 6.68
C THR A 87 3.94 -4.32 5.34
N ILE A 88 4.38 -3.65 4.28
CA ILE A 88 3.89 -3.85 2.91
C ILE A 88 4.10 -5.30 2.47
N ALA A 89 5.30 -5.86 2.70
CA ALA A 89 5.62 -7.24 2.34
C ALA A 89 4.67 -8.24 3.01
N HIS A 90 4.31 -8.04 4.27
CA HIS A 90 3.33 -8.89 4.96
C HIS A 90 1.92 -8.81 4.35
N LEU A 91 1.45 -7.61 4.00
CA LEU A 91 0.13 -7.46 3.39
C LEU A 91 0.09 -8.09 1.99
N VAL A 92 1.11 -7.82 1.18
CA VAL A 92 1.32 -8.46 -0.14
C VAL A 92 1.40 -9.98 -0.02
N GLY A 93 2.21 -10.48 0.92
CA GLY A 93 2.40 -11.91 1.16
C GLY A 93 1.13 -12.66 1.55
N SER A 94 0.16 -11.94 2.13
CA SER A 94 -1.15 -12.50 2.43
C SER A 94 -2.14 -12.41 1.28
N THR A 95 -1.85 -11.65 0.21
CA THR A 95 -2.75 -11.34 -0.91
C THR A 95 -2.64 -12.39 -2.01
N ARG A 96 -3.78 -12.83 -2.55
CA ARG A 96 -3.83 -13.78 -3.67
C ARG A 96 -3.15 -13.19 -4.90
N SER A 97 -2.27 -13.98 -5.54
CA SER A 97 -1.38 -13.53 -6.60
C SER A 97 -2.08 -12.92 -7.82
N GLU A 98 -3.28 -13.38 -8.15
CA GLU A 98 -4.10 -12.91 -9.26
C GLU A 98 -4.70 -11.51 -9.03
N PHE A 99 -4.74 -11.05 -7.77
CA PHE A 99 -5.21 -9.71 -7.39
C PHE A 99 -4.06 -8.79 -6.96
N TYR A 100 -2.83 -9.30 -6.92
CA TYR A 100 -1.65 -8.49 -6.68
C TYR A 100 -1.13 -7.92 -8.01
N PHE A 101 -1.21 -6.59 -8.16
CA PHE A 101 -0.68 -5.89 -9.32
C PHE A 101 0.77 -5.46 -9.09
N THR A 102 1.01 -4.58 -8.11
CA THR A 102 2.35 -4.05 -7.80
C THR A 102 2.49 -3.68 -6.32
N SER A 103 3.73 -3.47 -5.87
CA SER A 103 4.07 -2.88 -4.58
C SER A 103 5.42 -2.18 -4.67
N THR A 104 5.69 -1.27 -3.74
CA THR A 104 6.90 -0.45 -3.74
C THR A 104 7.77 -0.75 -2.51
N ASP A 105 9.08 -0.97 -2.71
CA ASP A 105 10.06 -1.00 -1.61
C ASP A 105 10.57 0.40 -1.27
N PHE A 106 9.84 1.09 -0.38
CA PHE A 106 10.21 2.46 0.00
C PHE A 106 11.58 2.57 0.66
N ASN A 107 12.03 1.51 1.33
CA ASN A 107 13.37 1.48 1.90
C ASN A 107 14.50 1.63 0.85
N SER A 108 14.23 1.38 -0.43
CA SER A 108 15.22 1.56 -1.50
C SER A 108 15.45 3.02 -1.91
N TYR A 109 14.57 3.94 -1.50
CA TYR A 109 14.73 5.38 -1.73
C TYR A 109 15.44 6.11 -0.59
N ASN A 110 15.79 5.42 0.49
CA ASN A 110 16.41 6.03 1.66
C ASN A 110 17.86 5.59 1.81
N ASP A 111 18.71 6.53 2.25
CA ASP A 111 20.10 6.24 2.60
C ASP A 111 20.23 5.57 3.98
N VAL A 112 19.31 5.90 4.90
CA VAL A 112 19.32 5.36 6.26
C VAL A 112 18.60 4.02 6.32
N ARG A 113 19.29 3.02 6.89
CA ARG A 113 18.74 1.70 7.18
C ARG A 113 18.42 1.62 8.65
N LEU A 114 17.18 1.26 8.97
CA LEU A 114 16.76 1.05 10.35
C LEU A 114 16.84 -0.44 10.73
N ALA A 115 16.82 -1.35 9.76
CA ALA A 115 16.94 -2.78 10.01
C ALA A 115 17.72 -3.45 8.85
N GLU A 116 18.87 -4.05 9.16
CA GLU A 116 19.70 -4.72 8.15
C GLU A 116 19.01 -5.96 7.56
N ASP A 117 18.16 -6.63 8.34
CA ASP A 117 17.39 -7.81 7.96
C ASP A 117 16.04 -7.47 7.29
N ALA A 118 15.76 -6.19 7.04
CA ALA A 118 14.57 -5.77 6.30
C ALA A 118 14.58 -6.32 4.86
N PRO A 119 13.39 -6.62 4.30
CA PRO A 119 13.31 -7.18 2.96
C PRO A 119 13.87 -6.21 1.92
N ARG A 120 14.67 -6.75 0.99
CA ARG A 120 15.32 -6.00 -0.08
C ARG A 120 14.89 -6.51 -1.44
N ARG A 121 14.77 -5.60 -2.40
CA ARG A 121 14.42 -5.95 -3.77
C ARG A 121 15.58 -6.69 -4.42
N ILE A 122 15.33 -7.94 -4.81
CA ILE A 122 16.25 -8.78 -5.57
C ILE A 122 15.57 -9.08 -6.91
N LYS A 123 16.16 -8.58 -8.01
CA LYS A 123 15.63 -8.75 -9.37
C LYS A 123 14.14 -8.35 -9.50
N GLY A 124 13.77 -7.22 -8.90
CA GLY A 124 12.40 -6.69 -8.96
C GLY A 124 11.40 -7.38 -8.04
N ARG A 125 11.83 -8.23 -7.11
CA ARG A 125 10.95 -8.95 -6.16
C ARG A 125 11.41 -8.75 -4.73
N LEU A 126 10.45 -8.74 -3.80
CA LEU A 126 10.67 -8.70 -2.36
C LEU A 126 10.24 -10.03 -1.73
N SER A 127 10.94 -10.46 -0.69
CA SER A 127 10.53 -11.57 0.16
C SER A 127 9.73 -11.07 1.35
N VAL A 128 8.81 -11.89 1.85
CA VAL A 128 8.13 -11.65 3.14
C VAL A 128 9.06 -12.11 4.25
N PRO A 129 9.39 -11.28 5.26
CA PRO A 129 10.18 -11.72 6.41
C PRO A 129 9.48 -12.84 7.18
N CYS A 130 10.22 -13.86 7.63
CA CYS A 130 9.67 -15.05 8.28
C CYS A 130 9.73 -15.04 9.81
N GLY A 131 10.36 -14.02 10.41
CA GLY A 131 10.45 -13.88 11.86
C GLY A 131 9.11 -13.46 12.51
N PRO A 132 9.00 -13.51 13.85
CA PRO A 132 7.82 -13.06 14.56
C PRO A 132 7.55 -11.56 14.35
N GLY A 133 6.27 -11.16 14.40
CA GLY A 133 5.86 -9.78 14.17
C GLY A 133 6.13 -9.34 12.73
N LEU A 134 6.83 -8.21 12.55
CA LEU A 134 7.28 -7.77 11.22
C LEU A 134 8.47 -8.59 10.70
N GLY A 135 9.12 -9.40 11.54
CA GLY A 135 10.25 -10.24 11.16
C GLY A 135 11.52 -9.46 10.84
N ILE A 136 11.68 -8.27 11.41
CA ILE A 136 12.86 -7.40 11.27
C ILE A 136 13.34 -6.94 12.65
N ASN A 137 14.64 -6.65 12.77
CA ASN A 137 15.27 -6.12 13.97
C ASN A 137 15.68 -4.66 13.75
N VAL A 138 14.95 -3.75 14.40
CA VAL A 138 15.22 -2.30 14.30
C VAL A 138 16.43 -1.94 15.17
N ASP A 139 17.41 -1.26 14.57
CA ASP A 139 18.54 -0.69 15.30
C ASP A 139 18.14 0.63 15.95
N GLU A 140 17.79 0.56 17.23
CA GLU A 140 17.38 1.71 18.04
C GLU A 140 18.47 2.78 18.14
N LYS A 141 19.76 2.43 17.94
CA LYS A 141 20.85 3.42 17.97
C LYS A 141 20.74 4.40 16.80
N ILE A 142 20.17 3.96 15.67
CA ILE A 142 19.97 4.79 14.47
C ILE A 142 18.78 5.73 14.67
N LEU A 143 17.75 5.32 15.42
CA LEU A 143 16.64 6.18 15.78
C LEU A 143 17.08 7.33 16.69
N GLY A 144 18.04 7.07 17.58
CA GLY A 144 18.56 8.06 18.51
C GLY A 144 17.56 8.48 19.59
N GLU A 145 17.81 9.62 20.22
CA GLU A 145 16.94 10.12 21.29
C GLU A 145 15.59 10.61 20.75
N PRO A 146 14.46 10.29 21.42
CA PRO A 146 13.14 10.74 21.00
C PRO A 146 13.06 12.27 20.96
N VAL A 147 12.56 12.82 19.85
CA VAL A 147 12.30 14.26 19.72
C VAL A 147 11.14 14.75 20.60
N LEU A 148 10.23 13.86 21.00
CA LEU A 148 9.08 14.15 21.84
C LEU A 148 8.65 12.88 22.58
N THR A 149 8.33 13.02 23.87
CA THR A 149 7.66 11.98 24.67
C THR A 149 6.33 12.50 25.15
N ILE A 150 5.24 11.85 24.78
CA ILE A 150 3.88 12.16 25.24
C ILE A 150 3.50 11.11 26.28
N ARG A 151 3.05 11.57 27.46
CA ARG A 151 2.57 10.72 28.56
C ARG A 151 1.06 10.84 28.70
#